data_AF-A0AAV8QDQ4-F1
#
_entry.id   AF-A0AAV8QDQ4-F1
#
_cell.length_a   1.000
_cell.length_b   1.000
_cell.length_c   1.000
_cell.angle_alpha   90.00
_cell.angle_beta   90.00
_cell.angle_gamma   90.00
#
_symmetry.space_group_name_H-M   'P 1'
#
loop_
_entity.id
_entity.type
_entity.pdbx_description
1 polymer ?
#
loop_
_entity_poly.entity_id
_entity_poly.type
_entity_poly.pdbx_seq_one_letter_code
_entity_poly.pdbx_strand_id
1 'polypeptide(L)'
;MYEQTNAWVLPDGKYGAFEINETDVSIITYRAALNHAYQKLSLSPEKPTDLLELSGHDPFRSPLAFNEIIYSLPMLTILTDKDERVLPFEVIPIINIPEFGDKSAEKVCVDLRIRSQNDKEKLAEVKKLTNLKGFTDGAMLVGGFKGTKVQEAKPLIRNKLLVTGDAVMYSEPKRKSCLDQCACSRSFGLGTHLPWDEQFLVESLSDSTLYMAFYTIAHILQGDDMSTKSDIPVLLLNKMKQEFNYWYPFDLHVSGKDLIQNHLTFCIYNLTALLPEHHLPRGFRCNGHLTLNSEKISKSTGNFRTIRQAMEEFSSNATRFSLADAGDGMDDANFVLKQQMLQY
;
A
#
# COMPACT_ATOMS: atom_id res chain seq x y z
N MET A 1 6.97 -13.99 -21.17
CA MET A 1 8.43 -13.96 -21.45
C MET A 1 8.80 -14.76 -22.69
N TYR A 2 8.10 -15.85 -23.06
CA TYR A 2 8.40 -16.62 -24.28
C TYR A 2 8.17 -15.87 -25.62
N GLU A 3 7.53 -14.70 -25.62
CA GLU A 3 7.11 -13.91 -26.80
C GLU A 3 7.53 -12.45 -26.57
N GLN A 4 8.81 -12.23 -26.33
CA GLN A 4 9.35 -10.88 -26.42
C GLN A 4 9.69 -10.62 -27.88
N THR A 5 8.85 -9.86 -28.56
CA THR A 5 9.11 -9.39 -29.93
C THR A 5 9.99 -8.14 -29.91
N ASN A 6 9.78 -7.28 -28.92
CA ASN A 6 10.53 -6.05 -28.73
C ASN A 6 10.56 -5.59 -27.25
N ALA A 7 11.32 -4.53 -26.98
CA ALA A 7 11.28 -3.79 -25.72
C ALA A 7 10.74 -2.38 -25.99
N TRP A 8 9.83 -1.92 -25.13
CA TRP A 8 9.25 -0.58 -25.24
C TRP A 8 10.01 0.39 -24.33
N VAL A 9 10.52 1.46 -24.93
CA VAL A 9 11.24 2.52 -24.23
C VAL A 9 10.59 3.85 -24.59
N LEU A 10 10.53 4.77 -23.64
CA LEU A 10 10.11 6.14 -23.91
C LEU A 10 11.28 6.90 -24.54
N PRO A 11 11.18 7.41 -25.79
CA PRO A 11 12.29 8.12 -26.42
C PRO A 11 12.78 9.33 -25.61
N ASP A 12 11.83 10.16 -25.14
CA ASP A 12 12.10 11.34 -24.31
C ASP A 12 12.34 11.01 -22.82
N GLY A 13 12.44 9.73 -22.50
CA GLY A 13 12.58 9.25 -21.13
C GLY A 13 14.00 9.45 -20.65
N LYS A 14 14.14 9.92 -19.41
CA LYS A 14 15.45 9.98 -18.75
C LYS A 14 15.75 8.64 -18.10
N TYR A 15 16.74 7.95 -18.63
CA TYR A 15 17.24 6.68 -18.11
C TYR A 15 18.68 6.89 -17.62
N GLY A 16 19.12 6.01 -16.74
CA GLY A 16 20.51 5.97 -16.29
C GLY A 16 21.02 4.53 -16.31
N ALA A 17 22.32 4.38 -16.52
CA ALA A 17 23.05 3.14 -16.38
C ALA A 17 23.58 3.06 -14.94
N PHE A 18 22.95 2.21 -14.13
CA PHE A 18 23.24 2.07 -12.71
C PHE A 18 23.94 0.74 -12.42
N GLU A 19 25.01 0.77 -11.64
CA GLU A 19 25.70 -0.44 -11.19
C GLU A 19 24.81 -1.27 -10.27
N ILE A 20 24.65 -2.54 -10.61
CA ILE A 20 24.04 -3.54 -9.72
C ILE A 20 25.16 -4.23 -8.95
N ASN A 21 26.09 -4.86 -9.66
CA ASN A 21 27.21 -5.63 -9.13
C ASN A 21 28.50 -5.19 -9.84
N GLU A 22 29.66 -5.74 -9.43
CA GLU A 22 30.95 -5.46 -10.07
C GLU A 22 30.99 -5.78 -11.59
N THR A 23 30.07 -6.63 -12.08
CA THR A 23 30.03 -7.09 -13.47
C THR A 23 28.86 -6.53 -14.27
N ASP A 24 27.77 -6.13 -13.61
CA ASP A 24 26.47 -5.93 -14.23
C ASP A 24 25.93 -4.52 -14.01
N VAL A 25 25.41 -3.93 -15.09
CA VAL A 25 24.81 -2.60 -15.11
C VAL A 25 23.34 -2.72 -15.54
N SER A 26 22.44 -2.02 -14.85
CA SER A 26 21.03 -1.93 -15.22
C SER A 26 20.67 -0.59 -15.81
N ILE A 27 19.88 -0.63 -16.88
CA ILE A 27 19.38 0.56 -17.56
C ILE A 27 17.93 0.78 -17.15
N ILE A 28 17.74 1.70 -16.22
CA ILE A 28 16.45 1.93 -15.56
C ILE A 28 16.26 3.42 -15.26
N THR A 29 15.07 3.80 -14.80
CA THR A 29 14.83 5.18 -14.33
C THR A 29 15.45 5.39 -12.95
N TYR A 30 15.82 6.62 -12.63
CA TYR A 30 16.38 6.97 -11.31
C TYR A 30 15.52 6.49 -10.13
N ARG A 31 14.18 6.58 -10.24
CA ARG A 31 13.26 6.09 -9.21
C ARG A 31 13.34 4.57 -9.02
N ALA A 32 13.44 3.81 -10.11
CA ALA A 32 13.60 2.36 -10.05
C ALA A 32 14.98 1.98 -9.48
N ALA A 33 16.03 2.71 -9.85
CA ALA A 33 17.38 2.52 -9.30
C ALA A 33 17.43 2.79 -7.79
N LEU A 34 16.77 3.86 -7.33
CA LEU A 34 16.63 4.15 -5.91
C LEU A 34 15.94 2.98 -5.17
N ASN A 35 14.84 2.47 -5.73
CA ASN A 35 14.15 1.31 -5.16
C ASN A 35 15.05 0.05 -5.14
N HIS A 36 15.87 -0.18 -6.16
CA HIS A 36 16.87 -1.25 -6.18
C HIS A 36 17.89 -1.10 -5.03
N ALA A 37 18.36 0.13 -4.81
CA ALA A 37 19.34 0.41 -3.75
C ALA A 37 18.80 0.13 -2.34
N TYR A 38 17.54 0.50 -2.07
CA TYR A 38 16.89 0.16 -0.81
C TYR A 38 16.54 -1.33 -0.68
N GLN A 39 16.41 -2.05 -1.80
CA GLN A 39 16.18 -3.50 -1.85
C GLN A 39 17.46 -4.34 -1.83
N LYS A 40 18.64 -3.70 -1.67
CA LYS A 40 19.96 -4.36 -1.70
C LYS A 40 20.25 -5.09 -3.00
N LEU A 41 19.74 -4.55 -4.11
CA LEU A 41 20.00 -5.02 -5.46
C LEU A 41 21.08 -4.17 -6.16
N SER A 42 21.74 -3.26 -5.44
CA SER A 42 22.89 -2.48 -5.94
C SER A 42 24.06 -2.58 -4.98
N LEU A 43 25.26 -2.38 -5.52
CA LEU A 43 26.52 -2.44 -4.79
C LEU A 43 26.57 -1.41 -3.66
N SER A 44 26.14 -0.18 -3.94
CA SER A 44 25.99 0.89 -2.95
C SER A 44 24.57 0.91 -2.38
N PRO A 45 24.38 0.64 -1.07
CA PRO A 45 23.08 0.77 -0.44
C PRO A 45 22.64 2.24 -0.37
N GLU A 46 21.33 2.48 -0.47
CA GLU A 46 20.65 3.79 -0.28
C GLU A 46 20.94 4.89 -1.31
N LYS A 47 22.02 4.78 -2.08
CA LYS A 47 22.38 5.72 -3.14
C LYS A 47 22.73 4.97 -4.43
N PRO A 48 21.97 5.17 -5.53
CA PRO A 48 22.33 4.58 -6.82
C PRO A 48 23.58 5.28 -7.38
N THR A 49 24.54 4.49 -7.84
CA THR A 49 25.74 4.98 -8.52
C THR A 49 25.43 5.07 -10.01
N ASP A 50 25.28 6.30 -10.50
CA ASP A 50 25.02 6.58 -11.91
C ASP A 50 26.34 6.62 -12.68
N LEU A 51 26.47 5.76 -13.68
CA LEU A 51 27.63 5.73 -14.57
C LEU A 51 27.42 6.61 -15.79
N LEU A 52 26.18 6.65 -16.30
CA LEU A 52 25.86 7.29 -17.57
C LEU A 52 24.37 7.58 -17.66
N GLU A 53 24.03 8.85 -17.88
CA GLU A 53 22.68 9.23 -18.29
C GLU A 53 22.45 8.84 -19.76
N LEU A 54 21.34 8.15 -20.01
CA LEU A 54 20.94 7.63 -21.31
C LEU A 54 19.59 8.19 -21.73
N SER A 55 19.42 8.34 -23.04
CA SER A 55 18.14 8.69 -23.64
C SER A 55 17.48 7.44 -24.21
N GLY A 56 16.15 7.42 -24.33
CA GLY A 56 15.44 6.25 -24.87
C GLY A 56 15.71 5.95 -26.35
N HIS A 57 16.52 6.76 -27.02
CA HIS A 57 16.96 6.58 -28.40
C HIS A 57 18.14 5.62 -28.57
N ASP A 58 18.83 5.27 -27.49
CA ASP A 58 20.03 4.44 -27.55
C ASP A 58 19.66 2.94 -27.75
N PRO A 59 20.37 2.18 -28.60
CA PRO A 59 20.04 0.77 -28.92
C PRO A 59 20.54 -0.24 -27.86
N PHE A 60 19.78 -1.32 -27.61
CA PHE A 60 20.11 -2.37 -26.60
C PHE A 60 19.86 -3.81 -27.10
N ARG A 61 20.34 -4.83 -26.36
CA ARG A 61 20.24 -6.27 -26.70
C ARG A 61 19.55 -7.07 -25.57
N SER A 62 18.67 -8.01 -25.90
CA SER A 62 17.97 -8.89 -24.93
C SER A 62 18.56 -10.31 -24.90
N PRO A 63 18.79 -10.93 -23.72
CA PRO A 63 19.49 -12.21 -23.61
C PRO A 63 18.65 -13.48 -23.89
N LEU A 64 17.32 -13.42 -23.96
CA LEU A 64 16.46 -14.63 -24.02
C LEU A 64 15.43 -14.66 -25.16
N ALA A 65 15.44 -13.69 -26.07
CA ALA A 65 14.50 -13.65 -27.18
C ALA A 65 14.99 -14.50 -28.36
N PHE A 66 14.04 -15.05 -29.14
CA PHE A 66 14.34 -15.82 -30.36
C PHE A 66 15.05 -14.98 -31.45
N ASN A 67 15.00 -13.64 -31.32
CA ASN A 67 15.66 -12.69 -32.20
C ASN A 67 16.95 -12.14 -31.56
N GLU A 68 18.09 -12.25 -32.26
CA GLU A 68 19.41 -11.82 -31.76
C GLU A 68 19.54 -10.30 -31.53
N ILE A 69 18.65 -9.51 -32.14
CA ILE A 69 18.56 -8.05 -32.04
C ILE A 69 17.11 -7.70 -31.76
N ILE A 70 16.83 -7.13 -30.60
CA ILE A 70 15.56 -6.49 -30.28
C ILE A 70 15.77 -4.99 -30.36
N TYR A 71 14.96 -4.31 -31.18
CA TYR A 71 14.95 -2.85 -31.22
C TYR A 71 14.10 -2.29 -30.07
N SER A 72 14.60 -1.24 -29.42
CA SER A 72 13.77 -0.37 -28.57
C SER A 72 12.80 0.36 -29.49
N LEU A 73 11.52 -0.02 -29.46
CA LEU A 73 10.51 0.69 -30.24
C LEU A 73 9.97 1.86 -29.41
N PRO A 74 9.83 3.06 -30.03
CA PRO A 74 9.23 4.20 -29.37
C PRO A 74 7.73 3.95 -29.16
N MET A 75 7.24 4.07 -27.93
CA MET A 75 5.80 4.04 -27.65
C MET A 75 5.27 5.46 -27.38
N LEU A 76 4.67 6.08 -28.40
CA LEU A 76 4.24 7.49 -28.43
C LEU A 76 2.95 7.80 -27.65
N THR A 77 2.34 6.81 -26.99
CA THR A 77 1.36 7.06 -25.91
C THR A 77 2.02 7.65 -24.65
N ILE A 78 3.33 7.88 -24.73
CA ILE A 78 3.98 9.07 -24.19
C ILE A 78 4.41 9.91 -25.41
N LEU A 79 3.68 11.02 -25.63
CA LEU A 79 3.64 11.95 -26.78
C LEU A 79 4.54 11.78 -28.03
N THR A 80 3.86 11.88 -29.19
CA THR A 80 4.18 12.56 -30.47
C THR A 80 4.26 11.74 -31.78
N ASP A 81 3.10 11.67 -32.46
CA ASP A 81 2.91 11.97 -33.89
C ASP A 81 3.96 11.46 -34.91
N LYS A 82 3.95 10.15 -35.23
CA LYS A 82 4.00 9.57 -36.60
C LYS A 82 4.16 8.04 -36.58
N ASP A 83 3.26 7.35 -37.28
CA ASP A 83 3.07 5.88 -37.33
C ASP A 83 4.01 5.13 -38.31
N GLU A 84 5.31 5.44 -38.38
CA GLU A 84 6.20 4.83 -39.39
C GLU A 84 7.29 3.87 -38.86
N ARG A 85 7.23 3.42 -37.60
CA ARG A 85 8.31 2.59 -37.01
C ARG A 85 7.85 1.31 -36.31
N VAL A 86 6.96 0.53 -36.92
CA VAL A 86 6.69 -0.84 -36.46
C VAL A 86 7.01 -1.82 -37.60
N LEU A 87 8.19 -2.44 -37.53
CA LEU A 87 8.53 -3.59 -38.39
C LEU A 87 7.56 -4.75 -38.13
N PRO A 88 7.26 -5.62 -39.12
CA PRO A 88 6.24 -6.65 -39.01
C PRO A 88 6.77 -7.84 -38.21
N PHE A 89 6.64 -7.80 -36.89
CA PHE A 89 6.83 -8.99 -36.06
C PHE A 89 5.52 -9.79 -36.01
N GLU A 90 5.56 -11.06 -36.38
CA GLU A 90 4.42 -11.96 -36.22
C GLU A 90 4.21 -12.28 -34.73
N VAL A 91 2.96 -12.19 -34.27
CA VAL A 91 2.55 -12.54 -32.90
C VAL A 91 2.67 -14.05 -32.70
N ILE A 92 3.42 -14.48 -31.67
CA ILE A 92 3.72 -15.89 -31.39
C ILE A 92 2.74 -16.39 -30.31
N PRO A 93 1.81 -17.29 -30.62
CA PRO A 93 0.79 -17.69 -29.67
C PRO A 93 1.38 -18.47 -28.47
N ILE A 94 1.32 -17.89 -27.25
CA ILE A 94 1.74 -18.57 -26.01
C ILE A 94 0.56 -19.12 -25.22
N ILE A 95 -0.53 -18.37 -25.11
CA ILE A 95 -1.64 -18.69 -24.22
C ILE A 95 -2.89 -18.81 -25.06
N ASN A 96 -3.49 -19.99 -25.07
CA ASN A 96 -4.82 -20.17 -25.60
C ASN A 96 -5.84 -19.80 -24.51
N ILE A 97 -6.71 -18.85 -24.82
CA ILE A 97 -7.90 -18.58 -24.02
C ILE A 97 -9.08 -19.19 -24.78
N PRO A 98 -9.82 -20.18 -24.23
CA PRO A 98 -10.85 -20.91 -24.99
C PRO A 98 -11.86 -20.02 -25.73
N GLU A 99 -12.21 -18.86 -25.17
CA GLU A 99 -13.15 -17.90 -25.75
C GLU A 99 -12.52 -17.02 -26.86
N PHE A 100 -11.25 -16.67 -26.72
CA PHE A 100 -10.56 -15.72 -27.59
C PHE A 100 -9.55 -16.34 -28.56
N GLY A 101 -9.25 -17.63 -28.40
CA GLY A 101 -8.26 -18.36 -29.19
C GLY A 101 -6.81 -18.05 -28.80
N ASP A 102 -5.91 -18.37 -29.73
CA ASP A 102 -4.45 -18.31 -29.55
C ASP A 102 -3.89 -16.88 -29.56
N LYS A 103 -4.57 -15.96 -30.27
CA LYS A 103 -4.21 -14.54 -30.39
C LYS A 103 -5.27 -13.67 -29.70
N SER A 104 -5.41 -13.86 -28.38
CA SER A 104 -6.50 -13.25 -27.61
C SER A 104 -6.51 -11.73 -27.64
N ALA A 105 -5.34 -11.07 -27.57
CA ALA A 105 -5.24 -9.62 -27.62
C ALA A 105 -5.68 -9.04 -28.98
N GLU A 106 -5.26 -9.66 -30.08
CA GLU A 106 -5.60 -9.23 -31.44
C GLU A 106 -7.11 -9.36 -31.68
N LYS A 107 -7.70 -10.51 -31.33
CA LYS A 107 -9.13 -10.76 -31.50
C LYS A 107 -9.98 -9.74 -30.74
N VAL A 108 -9.67 -9.49 -29.47
CA VAL A 108 -10.45 -8.55 -28.65
C VAL A 108 -10.26 -7.10 -29.14
N CYS A 109 -9.07 -6.73 -29.63
CA CYS A 109 -8.86 -5.42 -30.26
C CYS A 109 -9.70 -5.23 -31.53
N VAL A 110 -9.81 -6.28 -32.36
CA VAL A 110 -10.67 -6.28 -33.56
C VAL A 110 -12.15 -6.18 -33.17
N ASP A 111 -12.59 -6.95 -32.17
CA ASP A 111 -13.97 -6.97 -31.69
C ASP A 111 -14.40 -5.58 -31.16
N LEU A 112 -13.51 -4.88 -30.45
CA LEU A 112 -13.75 -3.52 -29.94
C LEU A 112 -13.43 -2.40 -30.94
N ARG A 113 -13.05 -2.75 -32.18
CA ARG A 113 -12.72 -1.82 -33.27
C ARG A 113 -11.69 -0.76 -32.87
N ILE A 114 -10.65 -1.16 -32.14
CA ILE A 114 -9.56 -0.26 -31.74
C ILE A 114 -8.69 0.02 -32.96
N ARG A 115 -8.46 1.30 -33.25
CA ARG A 115 -7.68 1.73 -34.42
C ARG A 115 -6.39 2.44 -34.06
N SER A 116 -6.27 2.93 -32.82
CA SER A 116 -5.12 3.70 -32.36
C SER A 116 -4.69 3.28 -30.96
N GLN A 117 -3.38 3.37 -30.71
CA GLN A 117 -2.80 3.27 -29.37
C GLN A 117 -3.32 4.33 -28.39
N ASN A 118 -3.93 5.42 -28.88
CA ASN A 118 -4.44 6.51 -28.05
C ASN A 118 -5.80 6.22 -27.41
N ASP A 119 -6.48 5.12 -27.78
CA ASP A 119 -7.78 4.71 -27.23
C ASP A 119 -7.64 4.13 -25.80
N LYS A 120 -7.16 4.94 -24.85
CA LYS A 120 -6.74 4.51 -23.49
C LYS A 120 -7.82 3.75 -22.73
N GLU A 121 -9.08 4.20 -22.81
CA GLU A 121 -10.20 3.57 -22.09
C GLU A 121 -10.51 2.17 -22.63
N LYS A 122 -10.62 2.04 -23.96
CA LYS A 122 -10.86 0.75 -24.62
C LYS A 122 -9.69 -0.20 -24.42
N LEU A 123 -8.45 0.29 -24.53
CA LEU A 123 -7.26 -0.52 -24.30
C LEU A 123 -7.15 -0.98 -22.83
N ALA A 124 -7.56 -0.15 -21.87
CA ALA A 124 -7.63 -0.55 -20.47
C ALA A 124 -8.69 -1.65 -20.25
N GLU A 125 -9.83 -1.56 -20.93
CA GLU A 125 -10.87 -2.59 -20.92
C GLU A 125 -10.38 -3.92 -21.53
N VAL A 126 -9.79 -3.88 -22.73
CA VAL A 126 -9.16 -5.06 -23.38
C VAL A 126 -8.17 -5.71 -22.42
N LYS A 127 -7.27 -4.91 -21.85
CA LYS A 127 -6.24 -5.39 -20.93
C LYS A 127 -6.85 -6.04 -19.70
N LYS A 128 -7.92 -5.48 -19.13
CA LYS A 128 -8.59 -6.05 -17.96
C LYS A 128 -9.24 -7.39 -18.29
N LEU A 129 -9.98 -7.46 -19.40
CA LEU A 129 -10.68 -8.67 -19.83
C LEU A 129 -9.71 -9.81 -20.17
N THR A 130 -8.72 -9.53 -21.02
CA THR A 130 -7.73 -10.53 -21.47
C THR A 130 -6.86 -11.02 -20.33
N ASN A 131 -6.42 -10.15 -19.40
CA ASN A 131 -5.61 -10.58 -18.25
C ASN A 131 -6.40 -11.43 -17.27
N LEU A 132 -7.66 -11.07 -16.98
CA LEU A 132 -8.48 -11.82 -16.03
C LEU A 132 -8.77 -13.22 -16.58
N LYS A 133 -9.31 -13.29 -17.81
CA LYS A 133 -9.65 -14.57 -18.47
C LYS A 133 -8.41 -15.40 -18.79
N GLY A 134 -7.31 -14.75 -19.16
CA GLY A 134 -6.03 -15.42 -19.41
C GLY A 134 -5.43 -16.02 -18.14
N PHE A 135 -5.70 -15.45 -16.97
CA PHE A 135 -5.26 -16.01 -15.70
C PHE A 135 -6.13 -17.19 -15.24
N THR A 136 -7.46 -17.09 -15.38
CA THR A 136 -8.41 -18.12 -14.92
C THR A 136 -8.46 -19.33 -15.84
N ASP A 137 -8.56 -19.08 -17.15
CA ASP A 137 -8.92 -20.09 -18.15
C ASP A 137 -7.83 -20.31 -19.20
N GLY A 138 -6.76 -19.51 -19.16
CA GLY A 138 -5.64 -19.61 -20.10
C GLY A 138 -4.85 -20.91 -19.92
N ALA A 139 -4.58 -21.59 -21.03
CA ALA A 139 -3.71 -22.75 -21.12
C ALA A 139 -2.41 -22.41 -21.88
N MET A 140 -1.28 -22.88 -21.36
CA MET A 140 0.04 -22.67 -21.97
C MET A 140 0.22 -23.52 -23.23
N LEU A 141 0.67 -22.92 -24.33
CA LEU A 141 0.96 -23.59 -25.61
C LEU A 141 2.45 -23.90 -25.80
N VAL A 142 3.33 -23.12 -25.16
CA VAL A 142 4.78 -23.09 -25.39
C VAL A 142 5.56 -23.39 -24.11
N GLY A 143 6.72 -24.04 -24.25
CA GLY A 143 7.68 -24.32 -23.18
C GLY A 143 7.41 -25.61 -22.42
N GLY A 144 8.17 -25.83 -21.34
CA GLY A 144 8.09 -27.05 -20.50
C GLY A 144 6.78 -27.20 -19.71
N PHE A 145 5.87 -26.24 -19.80
CA PHE A 145 4.57 -26.22 -19.11
C PHE A 145 3.39 -26.30 -20.08
N LYS A 146 3.60 -26.78 -21.32
CA LYS A 146 2.55 -26.93 -22.34
C LYS A 146 1.37 -27.74 -21.80
N GLY A 147 0.16 -27.22 -21.98
CA GLY A 147 -1.10 -27.82 -21.54
C GLY A 147 -1.51 -27.49 -20.10
N THR A 148 -0.64 -26.89 -19.29
CA THR A 148 -0.99 -26.49 -17.91
C THR A 148 -1.70 -25.14 -17.87
N LYS A 149 -2.48 -24.90 -16.81
CA LYS A 149 -3.14 -23.62 -16.59
C LYS A 149 -2.14 -22.53 -16.21
N VAL A 150 -2.38 -21.31 -16.70
CA VAL A 150 -1.51 -20.14 -16.43
C VAL A 150 -1.37 -19.86 -14.93
N GLN A 151 -2.44 -20.04 -14.14
CA GLN A 151 -2.42 -19.85 -12.69
C GLN A 151 -1.35 -20.72 -11.99
N GLU A 152 -1.16 -21.96 -12.45
CA GLU A 152 -0.19 -22.91 -11.90
C GLU A 152 1.21 -22.72 -12.51
N ALA A 153 1.28 -22.47 -13.82
CA ALA A 153 2.55 -22.29 -14.51
C ALA A 153 3.29 -21.01 -14.11
N LYS A 154 2.56 -19.93 -13.83
CA LYS A 154 3.14 -18.60 -13.53
C LYS A 154 4.09 -18.59 -12.32
N PRO A 155 3.74 -19.13 -11.13
CA PRO A 155 4.69 -19.20 -10.01
C PRO A 155 5.89 -20.10 -10.31
N LEU A 156 5.71 -21.21 -11.04
CA LEU A 156 6.80 -22.12 -11.39
C LEU A 156 7.79 -21.48 -12.36
N ILE A 157 7.30 -20.78 -13.38
CA ILE A 157 8.15 -20.02 -14.31
C ILE A 157 8.87 -18.89 -13.58
N ARG A 158 8.18 -18.16 -12.68
CA ARG A 158 8.81 -17.13 -11.84
C ARG A 158 9.96 -17.72 -11.04
N ASN A 159 9.74 -18.84 -10.35
CA ASN A 159 10.78 -19.50 -9.56
C ASN A 159 11.93 -20.00 -10.42
N LYS A 160 11.64 -20.53 -11.62
CA LYS A 160 12.67 -20.94 -12.58
C LYS A 160 13.58 -19.76 -12.97
N LEU A 161 12.98 -18.61 -13.30
CA LEU A 161 13.74 -17.40 -13.67
C LEU A 161 14.56 -16.83 -12.50
N LEU A 162 14.05 -16.95 -11.27
CA LEU A 162 14.79 -16.55 -10.07
C LEU A 162 15.99 -17.48 -9.82
N VAL A 163 15.82 -18.79 -10.04
CA VAL A 163 16.89 -19.79 -9.86
C VAL A 163 17.95 -19.69 -10.96
N THR A 164 17.57 -19.40 -12.20
CA THR A 164 18.53 -19.20 -13.30
C THR A 164 19.26 -17.87 -13.22
N GLY A 165 18.79 -16.92 -12.40
CA GLY A 165 19.36 -15.58 -12.30
C GLY A 165 18.91 -14.63 -13.41
N ASP A 166 18.01 -15.06 -14.29
CA ASP A 166 17.49 -14.25 -15.41
C ASP A 166 16.49 -13.16 -14.96
N ALA A 167 15.99 -13.26 -13.73
CA ALA A 167 15.08 -12.28 -13.15
C ALA A 167 15.40 -12.04 -11.68
N VAL A 168 15.12 -10.81 -11.22
CA VAL A 168 15.22 -10.41 -9.81
C VAL A 168 13.85 -10.06 -9.25
N MET A 169 13.66 -10.27 -7.94
CA MET A 169 12.45 -9.83 -7.27
C MET A 169 12.51 -8.31 -7.06
N TYR A 170 11.62 -7.58 -7.70
CA TYR A 170 11.47 -6.13 -7.55
C TYR A 170 10.12 -5.79 -6.92
N SER A 171 10.16 -4.98 -5.86
CA SER A 171 9.00 -4.47 -5.15
C SER A 171 8.84 -2.97 -5.39
N GLU A 172 7.60 -2.53 -5.65
CA GLU A 172 7.25 -1.12 -5.75
C GLU A 172 6.09 -0.80 -4.81
N PRO A 173 6.13 0.34 -4.08
CA PRO A 173 5.04 0.74 -3.20
C PRO A 173 3.73 0.88 -3.98
N LYS A 174 2.73 0.07 -3.60
CA LYS A 174 1.34 0.18 -4.06
C LYS A 174 0.49 0.86 -2.99
N ARG A 175 -0.57 1.56 -3.42
CA ARG A 175 -1.42 2.38 -2.54
C ARG A 175 -2.29 1.59 -1.55
N LYS A 176 -2.42 0.25 -1.68
CA LYS A 176 -3.22 -0.61 -0.79
C LYS A 176 -2.66 -2.04 -0.76
N SER A 177 -2.43 -2.59 0.42
CA SER A 177 -2.14 -4.02 0.65
C SER A 177 -3.00 -4.53 1.81
N CYS A 178 -3.30 -5.83 1.80
CA CYS A 178 -3.88 -6.51 2.96
C CYS A 178 -2.84 -6.62 4.09
N LEU A 179 -3.32 -6.97 5.29
CA LEU A 179 -2.48 -7.18 6.47
C LEU A 179 -1.54 -8.36 6.24
N ASP A 180 -0.24 -8.09 6.19
CA ASP A 180 0.85 -9.06 6.28
C ASP A 180 1.73 -8.62 7.48
N GLN A 181 3.03 -8.94 7.46
CA GLN A 181 3.97 -8.45 8.48
C GLN A 181 4.03 -6.92 8.47
N CYS A 182 3.83 -6.31 9.65
CA CYS A 182 3.95 -4.87 9.85
C CYS A 182 5.26 -4.52 10.55
N ALA A 183 6.03 -3.59 9.98
CA ALA A 183 7.27 -3.11 10.60
C ALA A 183 6.96 -2.24 11.83
N CYS A 184 7.24 -2.77 13.02
CA CYS A 184 6.90 -2.15 14.32
C CYS A 184 8.01 -1.28 14.92
N SER A 185 9.15 -1.13 14.24
CA SER A 185 10.29 -0.34 14.72
C SER A 185 10.60 0.86 13.82
N ARG A 186 11.18 1.90 14.42
CA ARG A 186 11.69 3.13 13.77
C ARG A 186 13.03 3.53 14.36
N SER A 187 13.88 4.18 13.57
CA SER A 187 15.18 4.70 14.02
C SER A 187 15.15 6.20 14.37
N PHE A 188 14.04 6.88 14.09
CA PHE A 188 13.89 8.32 14.30
C PHE A 188 12.46 8.65 14.73
N GLY A 189 12.33 9.64 15.62
CA GLY A 189 11.04 10.12 16.14
C GLY A 189 11.01 10.15 17.66
N LEU A 190 9.80 10.32 18.20
CA LEU A 190 9.51 10.16 19.63
C LEU A 190 8.81 8.82 19.83
N GLY A 191 9.08 8.16 20.95
CA GLY A 191 8.47 6.88 21.29
C GLY A 191 9.20 6.20 22.43
N THR A 192 8.84 4.94 22.67
CA THR A 192 9.51 4.09 23.66
C THR A 192 10.58 3.25 22.95
N HIS A 193 11.78 3.15 23.52
CA HIS A 193 12.84 2.29 22.98
C HIS A 193 12.49 0.81 23.14
N LEU A 194 12.93 -0.03 22.20
CA LEU A 194 12.82 -1.48 22.38
C LEU A 194 13.71 -1.91 23.57
N PRO A 195 13.20 -2.75 24.48
CA PRO A 195 13.91 -3.06 25.72
C PRO A 195 15.17 -3.92 25.52
N TRP A 196 15.33 -4.55 24.35
CA TRP A 196 16.52 -5.33 23.98
C TRP A 196 17.40 -4.65 22.92
N ASP A 197 16.94 -3.57 22.30
CA ASP A 197 17.69 -2.84 21.27
C ASP A 197 17.33 -1.35 21.27
N GLU A 198 18.07 -0.58 22.07
CA GLU A 198 17.82 0.85 22.26
C GLU A 198 18.05 1.69 20.98
N GLN A 199 18.63 1.12 19.93
CA GLN A 199 18.77 1.83 18.65
C GLN A 199 17.42 2.07 17.97
N PHE A 200 16.41 1.27 18.30
CA PHE A 200 15.10 1.32 17.70
C PHE A 200 14.03 1.77 18.70
N LEU A 201 13.13 2.61 18.21
CA LEU A 201 11.89 3.02 18.87
C LEU A 201 10.74 2.17 18.37
N VAL A 202 9.76 1.92 19.23
CA VAL A 202 8.49 1.30 18.86
C VAL A 202 7.65 2.30 18.05
N GLU A 203 7.10 1.84 16.94
CA GLU A 203 6.23 2.65 16.09
C GLU A 203 4.89 2.96 16.75
N SER A 204 4.35 4.16 16.51
CA SER A 204 3.11 4.68 17.12
C SER A 204 1.85 3.82 16.95
N LEU A 205 1.77 3.02 15.88
CA LEU A 205 0.65 2.09 15.66
C LEU A 205 0.82 0.77 16.45
N SER A 206 2.03 0.48 16.90
CA SER A 206 2.38 -0.76 17.61
C SER A 206 2.29 -0.59 19.12
N ASP A 207 2.74 0.53 19.69
CA ASP A 207 2.66 0.82 21.12
C ASP A 207 1.23 1.20 21.59
N SER A 208 0.38 1.62 20.67
CA SER A 208 -1.00 2.06 20.94
C SER A 208 -2.04 0.93 20.98
N THR A 209 -1.66 -0.34 21.15
CA THR A 209 -2.62 -1.46 20.99
C THR A 209 -3.26 -1.95 22.29
N LEU A 210 -2.62 -1.70 23.45
CA LEU A 210 -3.03 -2.25 24.76
C LEU A 210 -3.13 -1.20 25.87
N TYR A 211 -2.93 0.07 25.53
CA TYR A 211 -2.90 1.18 26.49
C TYR A 211 -4.20 1.32 27.30
N MET A 212 -5.32 0.77 26.83
CA MET A 212 -6.58 0.70 27.58
C MET A 212 -6.43 -0.03 28.91
N ALA A 213 -5.61 -1.08 28.95
CA ALA A 213 -5.29 -1.78 30.19
C ALA A 213 -4.56 -0.85 31.17
N PHE A 214 -3.65 -0.01 30.66
CA PHE A 214 -2.93 0.97 31.48
C PHE A 214 -3.87 2.03 32.08
N TYR A 215 -4.94 2.44 31.40
CA TYR A 215 -5.90 3.39 31.96
C TYR A 215 -6.53 2.92 33.28
N THR A 216 -6.73 1.61 33.46
CA THR A 216 -7.32 1.05 34.70
C THR A 216 -6.47 1.35 35.94
N ILE A 217 -5.15 1.48 35.77
CA ILE A 217 -4.18 1.66 36.85
C ILE A 217 -3.46 3.01 36.81
N ALA A 218 -3.65 3.81 35.75
CA ALA A 218 -2.96 5.09 35.56
C ALA A 218 -3.18 6.05 36.73
N HIS A 219 -4.40 6.12 37.28
CA HIS A 219 -4.73 6.98 38.43
C HIS A 219 -4.02 6.55 39.73
N ILE A 220 -3.60 5.29 39.82
CA ILE A 220 -2.81 4.77 40.95
C ILE A 220 -1.33 5.09 40.74
N LEU A 221 -0.84 4.97 39.50
CA LEU A 221 0.58 5.18 39.16
C LEU A 221 0.96 6.64 38.97
N GLN A 222 0.03 7.51 38.61
CA GLN A 222 0.31 8.93 38.30
C GLN A 222 -0.25 9.87 39.37
N GLY A 223 -0.91 9.33 40.41
CA GLY A 223 -1.27 10.10 41.60
C GLY A 223 -0.03 10.48 42.42
N ASP A 224 -0.13 11.54 43.23
CA ASP A 224 0.99 12.12 43.97
C ASP A 224 1.83 11.07 44.72
N ASP A 225 3.15 11.17 44.49
CA ASP A 225 4.27 10.41 45.07
C ASP A 225 4.76 9.16 44.30
N MET A 226 5.51 9.41 43.21
CA MET A 226 6.27 8.39 42.49
C MET A 226 7.74 8.39 42.93
N SER A 227 8.05 7.66 44.01
CA SER A 227 9.44 7.34 44.34
C SER A 227 9.93 6.13 43.52
N THR A 228 10.99 6.34 42.75
CA THR A 228 11.54 5.41 41.75
C THR A 228 12.43 4.30 42.34
N LYS A 229 12.02 3.70 43.47
CA LYS A 229 12.71 2.53 44.03
C LYS A 229 11.73 1.42 44.41
N SER A 230 12.13 0.22 44.03
CA SER A 230 11.36 -0.99 43.74
C SER A 230 10.72 -1.71 44.93
N ASP A 231 10.08 -0.99 45.85
CA ASP A 231 9.35 -1.59 46.98
C ASP A 231 7.86 -1.23 46.91
N ILE A 232 7.20 -1.61 45.80
CA ILE A 232 5.75 -1.42 45.66
C ILE A 232 5.03 -2.29 46.70
N PRO A 233 4.24 -1.70 47.63
CA PRO A 233 3.54 -2.48 48.64
C PRO A 233 2.58 -3.50 47.99
N VAL A 234 2.54 -4.73 48.52
CA VAL A 234 1.63 -5.78 48.04
C VAL A 234 0.17 -5.33 48.02
N LEU A 235 -0.23 -4.48 48.97
CA LEU A 235 -1.56 -3.86 49.01
C LEU A 235 -1.84 -3.01 47.77
N LEU A 236 -0.85 -2.26 47.29
CA LEU A 236 -0.98 -1.42 46.10
C LEU A 236 -1.07 -2.28 44.84
N LEU A 237 -0.25 -3.33 44.74
CA LEU A 237 -0.33 -4.30 43.64
C LEU A 237 -1.69 -5.01 43.58
N ASN A 238 -2.22 -5.43 44.73
CA ASN A 238 -3.53 -6.06 44.81
C ASN A 238 -4.63 -5.09 44.38
N LYS A 239 -4.53 -3.80 44.77
CA LYS A 239 -5.45 -2.76 44.33
C LYS A 239 -5.40 -2.58 42.80
N MET A 240 -4.21 -2.47 42.22
CA MET A 240 -4.03 -2.36 40.77
C MET A 240 -4.63 -3.56 40.02
N LYS A 241 -4.41 -4.77 40.52
CA LYS A 241 -4.99 -5.99 39.96
C LYS A 241 -6.52 -6.00 40.06
N GLN A 242 -7.06 -5.52 41.17
CA GLN A 242 -8.51 -5.42 41.37
C GLN A 242 -9.14 -4.42 40.39
N GLU A 243 -8.54 -3.23 40.21
CA GLU A 243 -9.01 -2.24 39.22
C GLU A 243 -9.00 -2.81 37.81
N PHE A 244 -7.90 -3.45 37.40
CA PHE A 244 -7.82 -4.08 36.08
C PHE A 244 -8.91 -5.14 35.88
N ASN A 245 -9.05 -6.07 36.82
CA ASN A 245 -10.06 -7.15 36.72
C ASN A 245 -11.51 -6.64 36.79
N TYR A 246 -11.74 -5.47 37.39
CA TYR A 246 -13.07 -4.88 37.49
C TYR A 246 -13.46 -4.15 36.20
N TRP A 247 -12.56 -3.33 35.65
CA TRP A 247 -12.83 -2.50 34.48
C TRP A 247 -12.61 -3.20 33.14
N TYR A 248 -11.79 -4.25 33.10
CA TYR A 248 -11.48 -4.99 31.89
C TYR A 248 -12.35 -6.26 31.80
N PRO A 249 -12.83 -6.67 30.61
CA PRO A 249 -12.64 -6.07 29.29
C PRO A 249 -13.35 -4.73 29.10
N PHE A 250 -12.82 -3.89 28.21
CA PHE A 250 -13.53 -2.68 27.83
C PHE A 250 -14.81 -3.00 27.05
N ASP A 251 -15.89 -2.26 27.36
CA ASP A 251 -17.20 -2.47 26.73
C ASP A 251 -17.27 -1.90 25.30
N LEU A 252 -16.65 -0.73 25.06
CA LEU A 252 -16.75 -0.03 23.79
C LEU A 252 -15.49 0.77 23.47
N HIS A 253 -14.98 0.59 22.24
CA HIS A 253 -13.94 1.45 21.66
C HIS A 253 -14.51 2.17 20.42
N VAL A 254 -14.56 3.50 20.46
CA VAL A 254 -15.10 4.34 19.39
C VAL A 254 -13.97 5.01 18.61
N SER A 255 -14.02 4.95 17.27
CA SER A 255 -12.95 5.46 16.40
C SER A 255 -13.47 5.86 15.01
N GLY A 256 -12.67 6.60 14.23
CA GLY A 256 -12.91 6.78 12.80
C GLY A 256 -12.70 5.50 11.99
N LYS A 257 -13.38 5.39 10.84
CA LYS A 257 -13.29 4.24 9.91
C LYS A 257 -11.90 4.04 9.29
N ASP A 258 -11.06 5.06 9.30
CA ASP A 258 -9.69 5.03 8.82
C ASP A 258 -8.79 4.10 9.66
N LEU A 259 -9.10 3.94 10.95
CA LEU A 259 -8.32 3.11 11.87
C LEU A 259 -8.67 1.61 11.82
N ILE A 260 -9.71 1.23 11.07
CA ILE A 260 -10.13 -0.18 10.93
C ILE A 260 -9.00 -1.02 10.34
N GLN A 261 -8.35 -0.53 9.28
CA GLN A 261 -7.35 -1.30 8.53
C GLN A 261 -5.98 -1.38 9.22
N ASN A 262 -5.80 -0.72 10.37
CA ASN A 262 -4.53 -0.67 11.10
C ASN A 262 -4.75 -0.86 12.61
N HIS A 263 -4.80 0.21 13.39
CA HIS A 263 -4.85 0.27 14.84
C HIS A 263 -5.93 -0.63 15.46
N LEU A 264 -7.18 -0.59 14.97
CA LEU A 264 -8.25 -1.43 15.54
C LEU A 264 -7.99 -2.91 15.30
N THR A 265 -7.48 -3.25 14.11
CA THR A 265 -7.10 -4.63 13.81
C THR A 265 -5.88 -5.05 14.67
N PHE A 266 -4.85 -4.21 14.79
CA PHE A 266 -3.68 -4.48 15.64
C PHE A 266 -4.04 -4.61 17.11
N CYS A 267 -5.01 -3.84 17.60
CA CYS A 267 -5.54 -3.95 18.96
C CYS A 267 -6.10 -5.36 19.20
N ILE A 268 -6.94 -5.87 18.29
CA ILE A 268 -7.49 -7.24 18.39
C ILE A 268 -6.38 -8.30 18.34
N TYR A 269 -5.41 -8.16 17.44
CA TYR A 269 -4.28 -9.10 17.35
C TYR A 269 -3.47 -9.16 18.65
N ASN A 270 -3.11 -8.01 19.22
CA ASN A 270 -2.31 -7.98 20.45
C ASN A 270 -3.11 -8.46 21.66
N LEU A 271 -4.40 -8.11 21.75
CA LEU A 271 -5.27 -8.56 22.84
C LEU A 271 -5.46 -10.07 22.83
N THR A 272 -5.69 -10.68 21.65
CA THR A 272 -5.83 -12.14 21.54
C THR A 272 -4.52 -12.87 21.80
N ALA A 273 -3.37 -12.25 21.54
CA ALA A 273 -2.06 -12.84 21.82
C ALA A 273 -1.69 -12.81 23.32
N LEU A 274 -2.12 -11.79 24.07
CA LEU A 274 -1.65 -11.54 25.45
C LEU A 274 -2.68 -11.84 26.53
N LEU A 275 -3.97 -11.65 26.26
CA LEU A 275 -5.03 -11.76 27.25
C LEU A 275 -5.90 -12.99 27.03
N PRO A 276 -6.46 -13.58 28.10
CA PRO A 276 -7.40 -14.69 27.98
C PRO A 276 -8.73 -14.22 27.39
N GLU A 277 -9.51 -15.16 26.85
CA GLU A 277 -10.74 -14.89 26.09
C GLU A 277 -11.76 -14.01 26.81
N HIS A 278 -11.89 -14.14 28.14
CA HIS A 278 -12.82 -13.34 28.94
C HIS A 278 -12.43 -11.86 29.07
N HIS A 279 -11.18 -11.51 28.75
CA HIS A 279 -10.69 -10.13 28.71
C HIS A 279 -10.65 -9.56 27.29
N LEU A 280 -11.23 -10.26 26.30
CA LEU A 280 -11.34 -9.73 24.94
C LEU A 280 -12.38 -8.59 24.85
N PRO A 281 -12.18 -7.64 23.94
CA PRO A 281 -13.02 -6.46 23.83
C PRO A 281 -14.44 -6.80 23.41
N ARG A 282 -15.44 -6.12 24.00
CA ARG A 282 -16.86 -6.44 23.76
C ARG A 282 -17.43 -5.76 22.52
N GLY A 283 -16.93 -4.58 22.16
CA GLY A 283 -17.49 -3.82 21.05
C GLY A 283 -16.55 -2.74 20.50
N PHE A 284 -16.64 -2.56 19.18
CA PHE A 284 -16.04 -1.44 18.47
C PHE A 284 -17.13 -0.69 17.71
N ARG A 285 -17.11 0.64 17.76
CA ARG A 285 -17.96 1.49 16.94
C ARG A 285 -17.10 2.39 16.08
N CYS A 286 -17.32 2.34 14.78
CA CYS A 286 -16.63 3.20 13.84
C CYS A 286 -17.59 4.24 13.25
N ASN A 287 -17.10 5.46 13.07
CA ASN A 287 -17.82 6.55 12.41
C ASN A 287 -17.09 7.03 11.15
N GLY A 288 -17.81 7.71 10.25
CA GLY A 288 -17.20 8.39 9.11
C GLY A 288 -16.36 9.60 9.51
N HIS A 289 -15.70 10.22 8.52
CA HIS A 289 -14.95 11.45 8.76
C HIS A 289 -15.91 12.61 8.98
N LEU A 290 -15.51 13.59 9.79
CA LEU A 290 -16.28 14.81 9.97
C LEU A 290 -16.02 15.78 8.80
N THR A 291 -17.09 16.28 8.21
CA THR A 291 -17.10 17.37 7.24
C THR A 291 -17.64 18.64 7.91
N LEU A 292 -17.27 19.80 7.39
CA LEU A 292 -17.70 21.11 7.89
C LEU A 292 -18.46 21.82 6.78
N ASN A 293 -19.75 22.10 7.00
CA ASN A 293 -20.67 22.66 6.00
C ASN A 293 -20.69 21.86 4.68
N SER A 294 -20.72 20.52 4.78
CA SER A 294 -20.70 19.58 3.66
C SER A 294 -19.41 19.58 2.83
N GLU A 295 -18.35 20.23 3.32
CA GLU A 295 -17.05 20.27 2.67
C GLU A 295 -15.97 19.59 3.52
N LYS A 296 -14.92 19.11 2.86
CA LYS A 296 -13.78 18.48 3.53
C LYS A 296 -13.06 19.50 4.42
N ILE A 297 -12.85 19.13 5.67
CA ILE A 297 -12.07 19.92 6.62
C ILE A 297 -10.62 19.99 6.14
N SER A 298 -10.12 21.21 5.88
CA SER A 298 -8.75 21.44 5.48
C SER A 298 -8.25 22.80 5.96
N LYS A 299 -7.04 22.83 6.51
CA LYS A 299 -6.36 24.07 6.91
C LYS A 299 -6.02 24.95 5.72
N SER A 300 -5.71 24.36 4.56
CA SER A 300 -5.28 25.11 3.37
C SER A 300 -6.42 25.86 2.68
N THR A 301 -7.64 25.33 2.73
CA THR A 301 -8.83 25.98 2.14
C THR A 301 -9.48 26.98 3.08
N GLY A 302 -8.99 27.11 4.32
CA GLY A 302 -9.61 27.91 5.38
C GLY A 302 -10.85 27.27 6.01
N ASN A 303 -11.32 26.13 5.49
CA ASN A 303 -12.45 25.37 6.05
C ASN A 303 -11.97 24.47 7.21
N PHE A 304 -11.57 25.09 8.31
CA PHE A 304 -11.07 24.41 9.50
C PHE A 304 -11.52 25.13 10.78
N ARG A 305 -11.87 24.34 11.80
CA ARG A 305 -12.20 24.83 13.14
C ARG A 305 -11.59 23.90 14.18
N THR A 306 -11.00 24.47 15.21
CA THR A 306 -10.61 23.72 16.42
C THR A 306 -11.81 23.59 17.36
N ILE A 307 -11.78 22.58 18.23
CA ILE A 307 -12.81 22.39 19.26
C ILE A 307 -12.93 23.63 20.16
N ARG A 308 -11.79 24.24 20.53
CA ARG A 308 -11.77 25.47 21.35
C ARG A 308 -12.50 26.62 20.67
N GLN A 309 -12.20 26.87 19.39
CA GLN A 309 -12.88 27.93 18.62
C GLN A 309 -14.39 27.68 18.52
N ALA A 310 -14.80 26.43 18.25
CA ALA A 310 -16.22 26.08 18.18
C ALA A 310 -16.94 26.32 19.53
N MET A 311 -16.28 25.99 20.65
CA MET A 311 -16.82 26.22 21.99
C MET A 311 -16.91 27.71 22.36
N GLU A 312 -15.93 28.51 21.95
CA GLU A 312 -15.92 29.96 22.18
C GLU A 312 -16.99 30.67 21.34
N GLU A 313 -17.26 30.19 20.11
CA GLU A 313 -18.23 30.78 19.19
C GLU A 313 -19.68 30.36 19.50
N PHE A 314 -19.92 29.08 19.81
CA PHE A 314 -21.28 28.53 19.91
C PHE A 314 -21.66 27.98 21.29
N SER A 315 -20.77 28.05 22.28
CA SER A 315 -20.84 27.30 23.55
C SER A 315 -20.60 25.79 23.41
N SER A 316 -20.21 25.16 24.52
CA SER A 316 -20.04 23.72 24.61
C SER A 316 -21.33 22.94 24.33
N ASN A 317 -22.48 23.47 24.77
CA ASN A 317 -23.75 22.75 24.68
C ASN A 317 -24.27 22.72 23.25
N ALA A 318 -24.26 23.87 22.55
CA ALA A 318 -24.69 23.89 21.16
C ALA A 318 -23.74 23.09 20.27
N THR A 319 -22.43 23.18 20.50
CA THR A 319 -21.44 22.36 19.77
C THR A 319 -21.72 20.87 19.95
N ARG A 320 -21.99 20.41 21.17
CA ARG A 320 -22.33 19.00 21.45
C ARG A 320 -23.64 18.58 20.79
N PHE A 321 -24.66 19.44 20.81
CA PHE A 321 -25.94 19.15 20.15
C PHE A 321 -25.77 19.00 18.64
N SER A 322 -25.05 19.93 18.00
CA SER A 322 -24.73 19.84 16.57
C SER A 322 -23.88 18.62 16.23
N LEU A 323 -22.95 18.21 17.09
CA LEU A 323 -22.16 16.99 16.90
C LEU A 323 -23.01 15.71 17.06
N ALA A 324 -24.04 15.73 17.92
CA ALA A 324 -24.95 14.60 18.07
C ALA A 324 -25.85 14.42 16.82
N ASP A 325 -26.22 15.52 16.16
CA ASP A 325 -27.00 15.52 14.91
C ASP A 325 -26.15 15.29 13.65
N ALA A 326 -24.81 15.36 13.76
CA ALA A 326 -23.91 15.33 12.61
C ALA A 326 -23.92 14.01 11.83
N GLY A 327 -24.26 12.90 12.49
CA GLY A 327 -24.33 11.57 11.88
C GLY A 327 -23.87 10.47 12.84
N ASP A 328 -24.51 9.31 12.75
CA ASP A 328 -24.33 8.18 13.66
C ASP A 328 -23.75 6.90 13.02
N GLY A 329 -23.62 6.91 11.68
CA GLY A 329 -23.16 5.78 10.86
C GLY A 329 -21.70 5.87 10.36
N MET A 330 -21.39 5.03 9.37
CA MET A 330 -20.07 4.93 8.72
C MET A 330 -19.86 5.94 7.59
N ASP A 331 -20.94 6.55 7.11
CA ASP A 331 -20.88 7.66 6.17
C ASP A 331 -20.31 8.90 6.87
N ASP A 332 -19.75 9.80 6.07
CA ASP A 332 -19.11 10.99 6.62
C ASP A 332 -20.14 11.88 7.32
N ALA A 333 -19.87 12.22 8.58
CA ALA A 333 -20.73 13.06 9.39
C ALA A 333 -20.55 14.53 8.97
N ASN A 334 -21.55 15.37 9.19
CA ASN A 334 -21.52 16.77 8.78
C ASN A 334 -21.82 17.71 9.93
N PHE A 335 -20.88 18.60 10.24
CA PHE A 335 -21.06 19.69 11.19
C PHE A 335 -21.49 20.96 10.44
N VAL A 336 -22.72 21.42 10.64
CA VAL A 336 -23.29 22.59 9.96
C VAL A 336 -23.35 23.79 10.91
N LEU A 337 -22.68 24.89 10.56
CA LEU A 337 -22.65 26.10 11.39
C LEU A 337 -23.97 26.88 11.34
N LYS A 338 -24.67 26.86 10.19
CA LYS A 338 -25.88 27.67 9.97
C LYS A 338 -27.11 27.25 10.80
N GLN A 339 -27.15 26.01 11.28
CA GLN A 339 -28.28 25.51 12.07
C GLN A 339 -28.29 26.10 13.50
N GLN A 340 -27.20 26.77 13.90
CA GLN A 340 -27.03 27.34 15.24
C GLN A 340 -27.72 28.71 15.44
N MET A 341 -28.32 29.32 14.41
CA MET A 341 -28.97 30.64 14.51
C MET A 341 -30.51 30.63 14.39
N LEU A 342 -31.17 29.48 14.21
CA LEU A 342 -32.62 29.46 13.90
C LEU A 342 -33.51 28.70 14.89
N GLN A 343 -32.99 28.32 16.05
CA GLN A 343 -33.83 27.84 17.14
C GLN A 343 -33.31 28.44 18.44
N TYR A 344 -33.66 29.71 18.70
CA TYR A 344 -34.19 30.22 19.97
C TYR A 344 -34.65 31.66 19.77
#